data_AF-A0A2N0QJL0-F1
#
_entry.id   AF-A0A2N0QJL0-F1
#
_cell.length_a   1.000
_cell.length_b   1.000
_cell.length_c   1.000
_cell.angle_alpha   90.00
_cell.angle_beta   90.00
_cell.angle_gamma   90.00
#
_symmetry.space_group_name_H-M   'P 1'
#
loop_
_entity.id
_entity.type
_entity.pdbx_description
1 polymer ?
#
loop_
_entity_poly.entity_id
_entity_poly.type
_entity_poly.pdbx_seq_one_letter_code
_entity_poly.pdbx_strand_id
1 'polypeptide(L)'
;MAILDDKDTLHKPNSYHTIILYPGCENYDSLSNIMVPFCHDLRNLKEQGLIINNIRWNFQFYFSSDWKFLATCLGFNGAHSKNFCPWCTISKSQQGDLSKEWSISKNINKLVEKNNYYEGHTRKPLFDMIPLDHWIPDELHIMLRITDRLWSLLIAELMEQNLFNDTARKIIIDEMKRIKINFQFWQDHGSKTWNYTSLMGNDKVKIQQ
;
A
#
# COMPACT_ATOMS: atom_id res chain seq x y z
N MET A 1 3.82 -2.94 16.39
CA MET A 1 2.84 -4.04 16.50
C MET A 1 1.70 -3.58 17.38
N ALA A 2 0.48 -3.97 17.05
CA ALA A 2 -0.72 -3.70 17.84
C ALA A 2 -1.53 -4.98 17.99
N ILE A 3 -2.35 -5.07 19.03
CA ILE A 3 -3.29 -6.17 19.25
C ILE A 3 -4.62 -5.74 18.62
N LEU A 4 -5.00 -6.36 17.50
CA LEU A 4 -6.20 -5.97 16.74
C LEU A 4 -7.51 -6.24 17.50
N ASP A 5 -7.51 -7.20 18.44
CA ASP A 5 -8.68 -7.52 19.25
C ASP A 5 -9.00 -6.44 20.30
N ASP A 6 -8.04 -5.59 20.66
CA ASP A 6 -8.25 -4.44 21.55
C ASP A 6 -8.76 -3.23 20.75
N LYS A 7 -9.98 -3.36 20.22
CA LYS A 7 -10.60 -2.37 19.32
C LYS A 7 -10.75 -0.99 19.96
N ASP A 8 -11.01 -0.94 21.26
CA ASP A 8 -11.27 0.30 22.00
C ASP A 8 -10.01 1.16 22.16
N THR A 9 -8.82 0.54 22.12
CA THR A 9 -7.55 1.25 22.25
C THR A 9 -6.76 1.30 20.95
N LEU A 10 -7.12 0.54 19.92
CA LEU A 10 -6.33 0.42 18.68
C LEU A 10 -5.94 1.77 18.06
N HIS A 11 -6.79 2.80 18.14
CA HIS A 11 -6.52 4.14 17.62
C HIS A 11 -5.57 4.98 18.49
N LYS A 12 -5.23 4.52 19.69
CA LYS A 12 -4.39 5.25 20.64
C LYS A 12 -2.91 4.95 20.35
N PRO A 13 -2.03 5.96 20.39
CA PRO A 13 -0.59 5.76 20.17
C PRO A 13 0.04 4.71 21.10
N ASN A 14 -0.46 4.60 22.33
CA ASN A 14 0.07 3.67 23.34
C ASN A 14 -0.20 2.20 23.03
N SER A 15 -1.08 1.90 22.06
CA SER A 15 -1.38 0.53 21.62
C SER A 15 -0.42 0.04 20.53
N TYR A 16 0.54 0.89 20.12
CA TYR A 16 1.57 0.55 19.14
C TYR A 16 2.92 0.35 19.82
N HIS A 17 3.40 -0.88 19.77
CA HIS A 17 4.67 -1.28 20.38
C HIS A 17 5.76 -1.43 19.33
N THR A 18 6.88 -0.74 19.53
CA THR A 18 8.10 -0.91 18.75
C THR A 18 8.79 -2.22 19.16
N ILE A 19 9.04 -3.10 18.20
CA ILE A 19 9.71 -4.39 18.44
C ILE A 19 11.14 -4.39 17.92
N ILE A 20 11.36 -3.76 16.77
CA ILE A 20 12.66 -3.75 16.10
C ILE A 20 12.99 -2.32 15.71
N LEU A 21 14.22 -1.90 16.03
CA LEU A 21 14.83 -0.69 15.50
C LEU A 21 16.04 -1.11 14.65
N TYR A 22 15.97 -0.87 13.35
CA TYR A 22 17.03 -1.22 12.42
C TYR A 22 17.46 0.02 11.63
N PRO A 23 18.65 0.58 11.90
CA PRO A 23 19.13 1.81 11.25
C PRO A 23 19.82 1.55 9.89
N GLY A 24 19.50 0.44 9.21
CA GLY A 24 20.12 0.06 7.94
C GLY A 24 19.22 0.28 6.72
N CYS A 25 19.65 -0.27 5.58
CA CYS A 25 18.97 -0.08 4.31
C CYS A 25 17.71 -0.95 4.19
N GLU A 26 16.62 -0.34 3.74
CA GLU A 26 15.36 -1.01 3.38
C GLU A 26 15.51 -1.75 2.04
N ASN A 27 16.26 -2.84 2.05
CA ASN A 27 16.39 -3.77 0.93
C ASN A 27 16.23 -5.21 1.42
N TYR A 28 15.83 -6.10 0.51
CA TYR A 28 15.53 -7.48 0.84
C TYR A 28 16.70 -8.19 1.54
N ASP A 29 17.93 -8.10 1.01
CA ASP A 29 19.07 -8.88 1.49
C ASP A 29 19.47 -8.50 2.92
N SER A 30 19.43 -7.19 3.22
CA SER A 30 19.66 -6.70 4.57
C SER A 30 18.55 -7.14 5.53
N LEU A 31 17.29 -6.99 5.11
CA LEU A 31 16.13 -7.36 5.93
C LEU A 31 16.06 -8.88 6.18
N SER A 32 16.36 -9.70 5.16
CA SER A 32 16.32 -11.16 5.29
C SER A 32 17.31 -11.69 6.30
N ASN A 33 18.46 -11.03 6.46
CA ASN A 33 19.48 -11.42 7.42
C ASN A 33 19.15 -10.95 8.83
N ILE A 34 18.72 -9.69 9.00
CA ILE A 34 18.46 -9.14 10.34
C ILE A 34 17.16 -9.66 10.96
N MET A 35 16.16 -10.00 10.13
CA MET A 35 14.85 -10.44 10.62
C MET A 35 14.80 -11.93 11.00
N VAL A 36 15.88 -12.70 10.81
CA VAL A 36 15.89 -14.15 11.09
C VAL A 36 15.41 -14.49 12.51
N PRO A 37 15.94 -13.87 13.59
CA PRO A 37 15.50 -14.19 14.95
C PRO A 37 14.03 -13.83 15.17
N PHE A 38 13.62 -12.66 14.69
CA PHE A 38 12.24 -12.21 14.81
C PHE A 38 11.25 -13.12 14.07
N CYS A 39 11.57 -13.52 12.84
CA CYS A 39 10.75 -14.46 12.09
C CYS A 39 10.71 -15.85 12.76
N HIS A 40 11.77 -16.27 13.44
CA HIS A 40 11.76 -17.50 14.23
C HIS A 40 10.76 -17.40 15.40
N ASP A 41 10.82 -16.30 16.17
CA ASP A 41 9.92 -16.08 17.30
C ASP A 41 8.45 -15.97 16.85
N LEU A 42 8.18 -15.28 15.74
CA LEU A 42 6.83 -15.21 15.17
C LEU A 42 6.30 -16.59 14.73
N ARG A 43 7.14 -17.47 14.17
CA ARG A 43 6.73 -18.85 13.84
C ARG A 43 6.40 -19.63 15.09
N ASN A 44 7.27 -19.56 16.11
CA ASN A 44 7.02 -20.22 17.38
C ASN A 44 5.69 -19.74 18.00
N LEU A 45 5.42 -18.44 18.00
CA LEU A 45 4.16 -17.89 18.49
C LEU A 45 2.95 -18.36 17.67
N LYS A 46 3.08 -18.45 16.34
CA LYS A 46 2.00 -18.94 15.46
C LYS A 46 1.68 -20.41 15.74
N GLU A 47 2.71 -21.25 15.87
CA GLU A 47 2.58 -22.70 15.95
C GLU A 47 2.28 -23.19 17.37
N GLN A 48 2.95 -22.60 18.35
CA GLN A 48 2.88 -23.03 19.75
C GLN A 48 1.92 -22.17 20.58
N GLY A 49 1.70 -20.92 20.19
CA GLY A 49 0.96 -19.96 21.00
C GLY A 49 1.77 -19.49 22.22
N LEU A 50 1.09 -18.90 23.19
CA LEU A 50 1.67 -18.43 24.45
C LEU A 50 0.79 -18.86 25.62
N ILE A 51 1.39 -19.36 26.72
CA ILE A 51 0.65 -19.72 27.92
C ILE A 51 0.76 -18.60 28.94
N ILE A 52 -0.37 -17.99 29.30
CA ILE A 52 -0.47 -16.95 30.33
C ILE A 52 -1.59 -17.38 31.28
N ASN A 53 -1.30 -17.46 32.58
CA ASN A 53 -2.28 -17.85 33.61
C ASN A 53 -2.98 -19.18 33.28
N ASN A 54 -2.23 -20.19 32.82
CA ASN A 54 -2.73 -21.49 32.35
C ASN A 54 -3.69 -21.45 31.15
N ILE A 55 -3.85 -20.30 30.50
CA ILE A 55 -4.62 -20.15 29.25
C ILE A 55 -3.65 -20.12 28.09
N ARG A 56 -3.91 -20.96 27.07
CA ARG A 56 -3.15 -20.95 25.82
C ARG A 56 -3.76 -19.94 24.84
N TRP A 57 -2.98 -18.94 24.48
CA TRP A 57 -3.29 -17.91 23.50
C TRP A 57 -2.69 -18.29 22.15
N ASN A 58 -3.53 -18.34 21.12
CA ASN A 58 -3.09 -18.56 19.74
C ASN A 58 -3.08 -17.22 19.00
N PHE A 59 -2.16 -17.07 18.03
CA PHE A 59 -1.97 -15.81 17.33
C PHE A 59 -2.33 -15.94 15.86
N GLN A 60 -3.12 -14.99 15.37
CA GLN A 60 -3.27 -14.70 13.95
C GLN A 60 -2.52 -13.42 13.64
N PHE A 61 -1.58 -13.51 12.71
CA PHE A 61 -0.78 -12.36 12.29
C PHE A 61 -1.35 -11.73 11.04
N TYR A 62 -1.32 -10.39 11.03
CA TYR A 62 -1.60 -9.55 9.88
C TYR A 62 -0.39 -8.65 9.66
N PHE A 63 -0.07 -8.40 8.40
CA PHE A 63 1.01 -7.50 8.02
C PHE A 63 0.47 -6.36 7.20
N SER A 64 0.80 -5.12 7.60
CA SER A 64 0.45 -3.93 6.84
C SER A 64 1.61 -2.96 6.79
N SER A 65 1.80 -2.37 5.61
CA SER A 65 2.78 -1.33 5.35
C SER A 65 2.46 -0.61 4.04
N ASP A 66 3.20 0.45 3.73
CA ASP A 66 3.20 1.00 2.39
C ASP A 66 3.60 -0.08 1.35
N TRP A 67 3.23 0.18 0.09
CA TRP A 67 3.41 -0.77 -1.00
C TRP A 67 4.88 -1.19 -1.20
N LYS A 68 5.83 -0.26 -1.07
CA LYS A 68 7.24 -0.55 -1.37
C LYS A 68 7.81 -1.51 -0.33
N PHE A 69 7.54 -1.25 0.95
CA PHE A 69 7.98 -2.15 2.02
C PHE A 69 7.27 -3.50 1.93
N LEU A 70 5.96 -3.51 1.64
CA LEU A 70 5.17 -4.72 1.47
C LEU A 70 5.73 -5.61 0.35
N ALA A 71 5.99 -5.03 -0.82
CA ALA A 71 6.58 -5.74 -1.96
C ALA A 71 7.96 -6.30 -1.61
N THR A 72 8.78 -5.53 -0.89
CA THR A 72 10.10 -5.97 -0.41
C THR A 72 9.97 -7.18 0.51
N CYS A 73 9.10 -7.12 1.52
CA CYS A 73 8.88 -8.24 2.45
C CYS A 73 8.27 -9.48 1.79
N LEU A 74 7.49 -9.34 0.72
CA LEU A 74 6.96 -10.46 -0.07
C LEU A 74 7.97 -11.02 -1.10
N GLY A 75 9.16 -10.44 -1.23
CA GLY A 75 10.11 -10.81 -2.27
C GLY A 75 9.59 -10.52 -3.69
N PHE A 76 8.71 -9.54 -3.82
CA PHE A 76 8.00 -9.20 -5.04
C PHE A 76 8.78 -8.19 -5.89
N ASN A 77 8.48 -8.15 -7.19
CA ASN A 77 9.04 -7.18 -8.12
C ASN A 77 8.43 -5.78 -7.94
N GLY A 78 8.91 -4.82 -8.73
CA GLY A 78 8.37 -3.45 -8.71
C GLY A 78 6.95 -3.35 -9.28
N ALA A 79 6.19 -2.36 -8.80
CA ALA A 79 4.79 -2.09 -9.18
C ALA A 79 4.55 -1.92 -10.68
N HIS A 80 5.59 -1.57 -11.44
CA HIS A 80 5.54 -1.26 -12.86
C HIS A 80 5.59 -2.52 -13.74
N SER A 81 5.83 -3.69 -13.15
CA SER A 81 5.92 -4.98 -13.83
C SER A 81 4.62 -5.37 -14.54
N LYS A 82 4.74 -6.28 -15.52
CA LYS A 82 3.58 -6.94 -16.13
C LYS A 82 2.76 -7.71 -15.09
N ASN A 83 3.44 -8.34 -14.14
CA ASN A 83 2.84 -9.08 -13.04
C ASN A 83 2.99 -8.24 -11.78
N PHE A 84 2.02 -7.35 -11.57
CA PHE A 84 2.09 -6.27 -10.57
C PHE A 84 1.35 -6.61 -9.27
N CYS A 85 0.44 -7.58 -9.29
CA CYS A 85 -0.36 -7.91 -8.12
C CYS A 85 0.33 -9.01 -7.29
N PRO A 86 0.55 -8.81 -5.99
CA PRO A 86 1.11 -9.84 -5.12
C PRO A 86 0.07 -10.89 -4.73
N TRP A 87 -1.24 -10.57 -4.81
CA TRP A 87 -2.34 -11.44 -4.35
C TRP A 87 -2.97 -12.30 -5.44
N CYS A 88 -2.95 -11.85 -6.71
CA CYS A 88 -3.58 -12.57 -7.82
C CYS A 88 -2.67 -12.70 -9.03
N THR A 89 -3.05 -13.57 -9.97
CA THR A 89 -2.30 -13.86 -11.20
C THR A 89 -2.66 -12.93 -12.36
N ILE A 90 -3.47 -11.90 -12.13
CA ILE A 90 -3.90 -10.97 -13.16
C ILE A 90 -2.72 -10.11 -13.61
N SER A 91 -2.51 -10.07 -14.92
CA SER A 91 -1.46 -9.30 -15.55
C SER A 91 -1.93 -7.89 -15.92
N LYS A 92 -0.98 -6.99 -16.16
CA LYS A 92 -1.24 -5.61 -16.57
C LYS A 92 -2.06 -5.50 -17.86
N SER A 93 -1.95 -6.45 -18.79
CA SER A 93 -2.75 -6.47 -20.03
C SER A 93 -4.22 -6.79 -19.79
N GLN A 94 -4.57 -7.32 -18.61
CA GLN A 94 -5.94 -7.63 -18.21
C GLN A 94 -6.49 -6.56 -17.25
N GLN A 95 -5.73 -5.49 -16.99
CA GLN A 95 -6.18 -4.40 -16.13
C GLN A 95 -7.40 -3.71 -16.74
N GLY A 96 -8.47 -3.58 -15.95
CA GLY A 96 -9.74 -3.00 -16.41
C GLY A 96 -10.69 -3.99 -17.09
N ASP A 97 -10.30 -5.26 -17.24
CA ASP A 97 -11.22 -6.30 -17.69
C ASP A 97 -12.20 -6.67 -16.57
N LEU A 98 -13.43 -6.17 -16.70
CA LEU A 98 -14.52 -6.39 -15.74
C LEU A 98 -15.08 -7.82 -15.80
N SER A 99 -14.71 -8.62 -16.80
CA SER A 99 -15.09 -10.04 -16.86
C SER A 99 -14.22 -10.93 -15.97
N LYS A 100 -13.08 -10.41 -15.50
CA LYS A 100 -12.17 -11.14 -14.62
C LYS A 100 -12.56 -10.95 -13.16
N GLU A 101 -12.50 -12.05 -12.42
CA GLU A 101 -12.62 -12.02 -10.98
C GLU A 101 -11.27 -11.65 -10.35
N TRP A 102 -11.24 -10.53 -9.63
CA TRP A 102 -10.06 -10.03 -8.93
C TRP A 102 -10.01 -10.59 -7.50
N SER A 103 -9.81 -11.91 -7.38
CA SER A 103 -9.72 -12.61 -6.10
C SER A 103 -8.28 -12.94 -5.69
N ILE A 104 -8.06 -13.14 -4.39
CA ILE A 104 -6.78 -13.58 -3.84
C ILE A 104 -6.59 -15.06 -4.23
N SER A 105 -5.80 -15.31 -5.26
CA SER A 105 -5.61 -16.65 -5.84
C SER A 105 -4.21 -17.22 -5.63
N LYS A 106 -3.26 -16.39 -5.19
CA LYS A 106 -1.91 -16.83 -4.85
C LYS A 106 -1.86 -17.37 -3.42
N ASN A 107 -1.05 -18.40 -3.21
CA ASN A 107 -0.85 -19.02 -1.90
C ASN A 107 0.60 -18.85 -1.42
N ILE A 108 0.78 -18.40 -0.17
CA ILE A 108 2.10 -18.18 0.43
C ILE A 108 2.92 -19.47 0.50
N ASN A 109 2.30 -20.63 0.75
CA ASN A 109 3.01 -21.92 0.87
C ASN A 109 3.67 -22.32 -0.46
N LYS A 110 3.03 -22.01 -1.59
CA LYS A 110 3.63 -22.25 -2.91
C LYS A 110 4.86 -21.38 -3.15
N LEU A 111 4.87 -20.16 -2.63
CA LEU A 111 6.02 -19.26 -2.66
C LEU A 111 7.16 -19.72 -1.73
N VAL A 112 6.83 -20.42 -0.64
CA VAL A 112 7.82 -21.04 0.26
C VAL A 112 8.47 -22.25 -0.39
N GLU A 113 7.68 -23.12 -1.04
CA GLU A 113 8.17 -24.27 -1.81
C GLU A 113 9.07 -23.83 -2.96
N LYS A 114 8.66 -22.78 -3.69
CA LYS A 114 9.37 -22.23 -4.84
C LYS A 114 9.09 -20.74 -4.96
N ASN A 115 10.09 -19.91 -4.69
CA ASN A 115 9.95 -18.45 -4.64
C ASN A 115 9.45 -17.81 -5.95
N ASN A 116 9.71 -18.42 -7.09
CA ASN A 116 9.24 -18.01 -8.42
C ASN A 116 8.08 -18.88 -8.95
N TYR A 117 7.33 -19.54 -8.06
CA TYR A 117 6.14 -20.31 -8.45
C TYR A 117 5.11 -19.42 -9.15
N TYR A 118 4.92 -18.21 -8.61
CA TYR A 118 4.10 -17.19 -9.24
C TYR A 118 4.96 -16.10 -9.85
N GLU A 119 4.59 -15.70 -11.05
CA GLU A 119 5.15 -14.54 -11.71
C GLU A 119 5.13 -13.29 -10.81
N GLY A 120 6.26 -12.59 -10.85
CA GLY A 120 6.54 -11.40 -10.07
C GLY A 120 7.08 -11.61 -8.67
N HIS A 121 6.92 -12.80 -8.07
CA HIS A 121 7.69 -13.17 -6.88
C HIS A 121 9.06 -13.69 -7.33
N THR A 122 10.10 -13.06 -6.81
CA THR A 122 11.50 -13.34 -7.20
C THR A 122 12.31 -13.89 -6.03
N ARG A 123 11.83 -13.69 -4.80
CA ARG A 123 12.49 -14.07 -3.56
C ARG A 123 11.45 -14.63 -2.58
N LYS A 124 11.93 -15.32 -1.53
CA LYS A 124 11.06 -15.94 -0.54
C LYS A 124 10.40 -14.83 0.32
N PRO A 125 9.10 -14.91 0.67
CA PRO A 125 8.52 -13.98 1.61
C PRO A 125 9.25 -14.02 2.97
N LEU A 126 9.57 -12.84 3.54
CA LEU A 126 10.25 -12.72 4.82
C LEU A 126 9.37 -13.23 5.98
N PHE A 127 8.09 -12.86 5.94
CA PHE A 127 7.07 -13.29 6.90
C PHE A 127 6.21 -14.40 6.30
N ASP A 128 6.84 -15.51 5.90
CA ASP A 128 6.17 -16.66 5.27
C ASP A 128 5.11 -17.34 6.16
N MET A 129 5.14 -17.07 7.46
CA MET A 129 4.12 -17.52 8.40
C MET A 129 2.81 -16.74 8.29
N ILE A 130 2.75 -15.62 7.56
CA ILE A 130 1.53 -14.82 7.39
C ILE A 130 0.87 -15.21 6.07
N PRO A 131 -0.38 -15.73 6.09
CA PRO A 131 -1.07 -16.11 4.87
C PRO A 131 -1.35 -14.87 4.01
N LEU A 132 -1.41 -15.04 2.69
CA LEU A 132 -1.35 -13.91 1.75
C LEU A 132 -2.57 -12.97 1.85
N ASP A 133 -3.72 -13.50 2.25
CA ASP A 133 -4.95 -12.76 2.56
C ASP A 133 -4.88 -11.93 3.85
N HIS A 134 -3.84 -12.11 4.66
CA HIS A 134 -3.54 -11.28 5.83
C HIS A 134 -2.47 -10.20 5.57
N TRP A 135 -2.02 -10.07 4.32
CA TRP A 135 -1.16 -8.96 3.90
C TRP A 135 -2.03 -7.82 3.39
N ILE A 136 -2.17 -6.78 4.20
CA ILE A 136 -3.09 -5.67 3.97
C ILE A 136 -2.28 -4.44 3.54
N PRO A 137 -2.46 -3.94 2.31
CA PRO A 137 -1.83 -2.70 1.91
C PRO A 137 -2.29 -1.53 2.79
N ASP A 138 -1.40 -0.58 3.06
CA ASP A 138 -1.72 0.60 3.85
C ASP A 138 -2.85 1.43 3.20
N GLU A 139 -3.95 1.58 3.93
CA GLU A 139 -5.18 2.25 3.46
C GLU A 139 -4.94 3.71 3.10
N LEU A 140 -4.13 4.41 3.91
CA LEU A 140 -3.79 5.81 3.67
C LEU A 140 -3.06 5.94 2.32
N HIS A 141 -2.02 5.16 2.07
CA HIS A 141 -1.28 5.21 0.81
C HIS A 141 -2.13 4.81 -0.40
N ILE A 142 -3.06 3.85 -0.24
CA ILE A 142 -4.02 3.52 -1.30
C ILE A 142 -4.91 4.72 -1.60
N MET A 143 -5.52 5.31 -0.58
CA MET A 143 -6.41 6.46 -0.70
C MET A 143 -5.69 7.64 -1.38
N LEU A 144 -4.46 7.94 -0.96
CA LEU A 144 -3.64 8.99 -1.55
C LEU A 144 -3.38 8.74 -3.04
N ARG A 145 -3.17 7.49 -3.43
CA ARG A 145 -2.93 7.11 -4.83
C ARG A 145 -4.20 7.13 -5.67
N ILE A 146 -5.34 6.70 -5.13
CA ILE A 146 -6.63 6.78 -5.82
C ILE A 146 -6.97 8.24 -6.10
N THR A 147 -6.79 9.12 -5.12
CA THR A 147 -7.03 10.56 -5.26
C THR A 147 -6.20 11.18 -6.37
N ASP A 148 -4.90 10.85 -6.45
CA ASP A 148 -4.04 11.33 -7.54
C ASP A 148 -4.56 10.93 -8.91
N ARG A 149 -5.03 9.68 -9.05
CA ARG A 149 -5.54 9.15 -10.32
C ARG A 149 -6.85 9.79 -10.70
N LEU A 150 -7.80 9.90 -9.77
CA LEU A 150 -9.08 10.59 -10.00
C LEU A 150 -8.87 12.05 -10.37
N TRP A 151 -7.99 12.75 -9.66
CA TRP A 151 -7.65 14.14 -9.96
C TRP A 151 -7.03 14.30 -11.35
N SER A 152 -6.07 13.45 -11.70
CA SER A 152 -5.46 13.46 -13.04
C SER A 152 -6.49 13.21 -14.14
N LEU A 153 -7.43 12.28 -13.92
CA LEU A 153 -8.49 11.97 -14.87
C LEU A 153 -9.48 13.13 -15.03
N LEU A 154 -9.87 13.80 -13.94
CA LEU A 154 -10.72 14.98 -14.00
C LEU A 154 -10.09 16.08 -14.87
N ILE A 155 -8.81 16.38 -14.66
CA ILE A 155 -8.11 17.39 -15.47
C ILE A 155 -8.00 16.95 -16.93
N ALA A 156 -7.67 15.68 -17.18
CA ALA A 156 -7.58 15.14 -18.54
C ALA A 156 -8.92 15.24 -19.30
N GLU A 157 -10.02 14.86 -18.67
CA GLU A 157 -11.38 14.96 -19.22
C GLU A 157 -11.73 16.41 -19.57
N LEU A 158 -11.46 17.36 -18.67
CA LEU A 158 -11.70 18.79 -18.93
C LEU A 158 -10.89 19.30 -20.13
N MET A 159 -9.66 18.82 -20.30
CA MET A 159 -8.82 19.18 -21.45
C MET A 159 -9.35 18.57 -22.74
N GLU A 160 -9.72 17.29 -22.73
CA GLU A 160 -10.25 16.56 -23.89
C GLU A 160 -11.56 17.18 -24.39
N GLN A 161 -12.43 17.60 -23.47
CA GLN A 161 -13.70 18.25 -23.78
C GLN A 161 -13.56 19.75 -24.12
N ASN A 162 -12.33 20.30 -24.19
CA ASN A 162 -12.05 21.73 -24.35
C ASN A 162 -12.73 22.64 -23.29
N LEU A 163 -13.03 22.08 -22.12
CA LEU A 163 -13.64 22.79 -20.99
C LEU A 163 -12.60 23.36 -20.02
N PHE A 164 -11.32 23.00 -20.16
CA PHE A 164 -10.22 23.50 -19.33
C PHE A 164 -9.84 24.96 -19.69
N ASN A 165 -10.78 25.89 -19.48
CA ASN A 165 -10.64 27.32 -19.69
C ASN A 165 -10.47 28.08 -18.35
N ASP A 166 -10.38 29.42 -18.41
CA ASP A 166 -10.18 30.25 -17.23
C ASP A 166 -11.31 30.13 -16.21
N THR A 167 -12.55 29.95 -16.68
CA THR A 167 -13.71 29.76 -15.81
C THR A 167 -13.60 28.44 -15.03
N ALA A 168 -13.29 27.33 -15.70
CA ALA A 168 -13.13 26.04 -15.03
C ALA A 168 -11.96 26.06 -14.04
N ARG A 169 -10.81 26.63 -14.44
CA ARG A 169 -9.67 26.80 -13.53
C ARG A 169 -10.03 27.64 -12.31
N LYS A 170 -10.77 28.73 -12.48
CA LYS A 170 -11.22 29.59 -11.39
C LYS A 170 -12.15 28.85 -10.43
N ILE A 171 -13.14 28.11 -10.93
CA ILE A 171 -14.03 27.29 -10.09
C ILE A 171 -13.21 26.32 -9.24
N ILE A 172 -12.26 25.61 -9.85
CA ILE A 172 -11.39 24.67 -9.14
C ILE A 172 -10.58 25.38 -8.05
N ILE A 173 -9.95 26.52 -8.37
CA ILE A 173 -9.17 27.30 -7.39
C ILE A 173 -10.06 27.79 -6.24
N ASP A 174 -11.26 28.29 -6.53
CA ASP A 174 -12.20 28.79 -5.53
C ASP A 174 -12.69 27.66 -4.60
N GLU A 175 -12.96 26.47 -5.14
CA GLU A 175 -13.31 25.28 -4.35
C GLU A 175 -12.14 24.80 -3.49
N MET A 176 -10.91 24.74 -4.03
CA MET A 176 -9.71 24.42 -3.25
C MET A 176 -9.48 25.42 -2.11
N LYS A 177 -9.70 26.70 -2.38
CA LYS A 177 -9.63 27.76 -1.36
C LYS A 177 -10.72 27.60 -0.29
N ARG A 178 -11.94 27.21 -0.66
CA ARG A 178 -13.04 26.93 0.28
C ARG A 178 -12.67 25.86 1.28
N ILE A 179 -11.97 24.80 0.85
CA ILE A 179 -11.45 23.74 1.72
C ILE A 179 -10.07 24.04 2.33
N LYS A 180 -9.61 25.30 2.24
CA LYS A 180 -8.35 25.78 2.81
C LYS A 180 -7.12 25.02 2.29
N ILE A 181 -7.07 24.80 0.98
CA ILE A 181 -5.91 24.28 0.25
C ILE A 181 -5.38 25.41 -0.64
N ASN A 182 -4.08 25.68 -0.56
CA ASN A 182 -3.43 26.62 -1.46
C ASN A 182 -3.14 25.92 -2.79
N PHE A 183 -3.89 26.27 -3.84
CA PHE A 183 -3.84 25.59 -5.13
C PHE A 183 -3.81 26.59 -6.27
N GLN A 184 -2.92 26.35 -7.24
CA GLN A 184 -2.73 27.21 -8.40
C GLN A 184 -2.48 26.40 -9.67
N PHE A 185 -2.83 26.98 -10.81
CA PHE A 185 -2.46 26.51 -12.13
C PHE A 185 -1.41 27.45 -12.74
N TRP A 186 -0.46 26.91 -13.48
CA TRP A 186 0.49 27.70 -14.28
C TRP A 186 0.80 27.00 -15.60
N GLN A 187 1.25 27.77 -16.59
CA GLN A 187 1.77 27.21 -17.84
C GLN A 187 3.29 27.15 -17.79
N ASP A 188 3.86 26.05 -18.26
CA ASP A 188 5.29 25.98 -18.54
C ASP A 188 5.60 26.81 -19.79
N HIS A 189 6.56 27.73 -19.66
CA HIS A 189 6.96 28.69 -20.69
C HIS A 189 7.47 28.04 -21.98
N GLY A 190 8.05 26.84 -21.90
CA GLY A 190 8.56 26.12 -23.08
C GLY A 190 7.48 25.29 -23.79
N SER A 191 6.78 24.45 -23.03
CA SER A 191 5.87 23.44 -23.56
C SER A 191 4.42 23.92 -23.73
N LYS A 192 4.06 25.09 -23.17
CA LYS A 192 2.67 25.56 -23.01
C LYS A 192 1.75 24.57 -22.28
N THR A 193 2.33 23.61 -21.57
CA THR A 193 1.58 22.64 -20.78
C THR A 193 1.09 23.27 -19.50
N TRP A 194 -0.15 22.97 -19.13
CA TRP A 194 -0.69 23.37 -17.84
C TRP A 194 -0.22 22.44 -16.74
N ASN A 195 0.29 23.03 -15.68
CA ASN A 195 0.70 22.39 -14.45
C ASN A 195 -0.13 22.93 -13.29
N TYR A 196 -0.12 22.21 -12.18
CA TYR A 196 -0.90 22.56 -11.00
C TYR A 196 -0.20 22.14 -9.71
N THR A 197 -0.60 22.75 -8.60
CA THR A 197 -0.01 22.49 -7.28
C THR A 197 -0.14 21.01 -6.92
N SER A 198 0.97 20.37 -6.55
CA SER A 198 0.93 18.99 -6.05
C SER A 198 0.14 18.93 -4.74
N LEU A 199 -0.84 18.03 -4.67
CA LEU A 199 -1.63 17.81 -3.46
C LEU A 199 -0.85 16.94 -2.47
N MET A 200 -0.64 17.44 -1.25
CA MET A 200 0.04 16.70 -0.18
C MET A 200 -0.95 15.80 0.58
N GLY A 201 -0.44 14.95 1.49
CA GLY A 201 -1.27 13.98 2.22
C GLY A 201 -2.51 14.60 2.89
N ASN A 202 -2.31 15.70 3.62
CA ASN A 202 -3.40 16.41 4.29
C ASN A 202 -4.37 17.10 3.31
N ASP A 203 -3.88 17.55 2.14
CA ASP A 203 -4.72 18.17 1.12
C ASP A 203 -5.67 17.14 0.51
N LYS A 204 -5.16 15.94 0.21
CA LYS A 204 -5.96 14.84 -0.34
C LYS A 204 -7.04 14.36 0.62
N VAL A 205 -6.74 14.31 1.92
CA VAL A 205 -7.73 13.98 2.96
C VAL A 205 -8.87 15.01 2.96
N LYS A 206 -8.57 16.30 2.87
CA LYS A 206 -9.59 17.36 2.83
C LYS A 206 -10.46 17.33 1.58
N ILE A 207 -9.92 16.90 0.45
CA ILE A 207 -10.67 16.77 -0.82
C ILE A 207 -11.73 15.66 -0.73
N GLN A 208 -11.53 14.67 0.13
CA GLN A 208 -12.45 13.55 0.31
C GLN A 208 -13.53 13.76 1.38
N GLN A 209 -13.50 14.90 2.09
CA GLN A 209 -14.45 15.28 3.14
C GLN A 209 -15.52 16.24 2.60
#